data_AF-A0A7V5FRA2-F1
#
_entry.id   AF-A0A7V5FRA2-F1
#
_cell.length_a   1.000
_cell.length_b   1.000
_cell.length_c   1.000
_cell.angle_alpha   90.00
_cell.angle_beta   90.00
_cell.angle_gamma   90.00
#
_symmetry.space_group_name_H-M   'P 1'
#
loop_
_entity.id
_entity.type
_entity.pdbx_description
1 polymer ?
#
loop_
_entity_poly.entity_id
_entity_poly.type
_entity_poly.pdbx_seq_one_letter_code
_entity_poly.pdbx_strand_id
1 'polypeptide(L)' 'MRYAIYFTPNPETLLWQKLCSWLGWNPLSGMTCTHPSFPEITPDRFHEITRKPRKYGPHATLKAPFHLRQNTSV' A
#
# COMPACT_ATOMS: atom_id res chain seq x y z
N MET A 1 -14.50 -9.58 -15.61
CA MET A 1 -13.34 -9.04 -14.85
C MET A 1 -13.64 -7.60 -14.44
N ARG A 2 -13.14 -7.16 -13.29
CA ARG A 2 -13.22 -5.76 -12.83
C ARG A 2 -11.81 -5.17 -12.78
N TYR A 3 -11.70 -3.89 -13.07
CA TYR A 3 -10.46 -3.13 -13.11
C TYR A 3 -10.57 -1.95 -12.16
N ALA A 4 -9.48 -1.51 -11.56
CA ALA A 4 -9.44 -0.33 -10.71
C ALA A 4 -8.23 0.51 -11.06
N ILE A 5 -8.30 1.82 -10.79
CA ILE A 5 -7.18 2.73 -11.00
C ILE A 5 -6.73 3.21 -9.63
N TYR A 6 -5.44 3.03 -9.36
CA TYR A 6 -4.80 3.46 -8.13
C TYR A 6 -3.66 4.43 -8.43
N PHE A 7 -3.48 5.40 -7.55
CA PHE A 7 -2.29 6.22 -7.49
C PHE A 7 -1.30 5.59 -6.53
N THR A 8 -0.01 5.58 -6.90
CA THR A 8 1.08 5.26 -5.98
C THR A 8 2.09 6.41 -6.00
N PRO A 9 2.64 6.84 -4.85
CA PRO A 9 3.71 7.84 -4.82
C PRO A 9 4.95 7.35 -5.57
N ASN A 10 5.75 8.28 -6.10
CA ASN A 10 7.06 7.96 -6.67
C ASN A 10 7.96 7.32 -5.58
N PRO A 11 8.60 6.16 -5.85
CA PRO A 11 9.46 5.45 -4.89
C PRO A 11 10.62 6.25 -4.30
N GLU A 12 11.09 7.28 -4.99
CA GLU A 12 12.21 8.13 -4.55
C GLU A 12 11.79 9.23 -3.56
N THR A 13 10.50 9.35 -3.28
CA THR A 13 9.97 10.41 -2.42
C THR A 13 9.97 10.02 -0.95
N LEU A 14 10.07 11.02 -0.07
CA LEU A 14 9.90 10.83 1.38
C LEU A 14 8.52 10.23 1.71
N LEU A 15 7.48 10.58 0.96
CA LEU A 15 6.13 10.04 1.15
C LEU A 15 6.10 8.53 0.97
N TRP A 16 6.73 8.01 -0.09
CA TRP A 16 6.85 6.56 -0.30
C TRP A 16 7.52 5.86 0.87
N GLN A 17 8.67 6.39 1.32
CA GLN A 17 9.44 5.81 2.42
C GLN A 17 8.61 5.76 3.72
N LYS A 18 7.91 6.85 4.05
CA LYS A 18 7.05 6.93 5.24
C LYS A 18 5.89 5.94 5.18
N LEU A 19 5.23 5.80 4.02
CA LEU A 19 4.11 4.86 3.89
C LEU A 19 4.58 3.40 3.90
N CYS A 20 5.71 3.07 3.28
CA CYS A 20 6.29 1.72 3.36
C CYS A 20 6.69 1.37 4.79
N SER A 21 7.30 2.31 5.52
CA SER A 21 7.58 2.16 6.96
C SER A 21 6.29 1.95 7.76
N TRP A 22 5.27 2.77 7.54
CA TRP A 22 3.98 2.64 8.22
C TRP A 22 3.32 1.26 7.98
N LEU A 23 3.38 0.74 6.75
CA LEU A 23 2.87 -0.60 6.39
C LEU A 23 3.80 -1.75 6.80
N GLY A 24 5.07 -1.48 7.10
CA GLY A 24 6.09 -2.48 7.39
C GLY A 24 6.53 -3.30 6.18
N TRP A 25 6.27 -2.81 4.96
CA TRP A 25 6.56 -3.50 3.71
C TRP A 25 6.80 -2.52 2.56
N ASN A 26 7.84 -2.77 1.78
CA ASN A 26 8.09 -2.08 0.52
C ASN A 26 7.70 -3.03 -0.64
N PRO A 27 6.61 -2.73 -1.37
CA PRO A 27 6.14 -3.60 -2.45
C PRO A 27 7.02 -3.53 -3.72
N LEU A 28 7.85 -2.50 -3.88
CA LEU A 28 8.77 -2.39 -5.01
C LEU A 28 10.00 -3.29 -4.82
N SER A 29 10.60 -3.27 -3.63
CA SER A 29 11.78 -4.11 -3.34
C SER A 29 11.42 -5.51 -2.81
N GLY A 30 10.17 -5.72 -2.37
CA GLY A 30 9.74 -6.98 -1.77
C GLY A 30 10.36 -7.24 -0.39
N MET A 31 10.67 -6.18 0.36
CA MET A 31 11.35 -6.26 1.66
C MET A 31 10.51 -5.69 2.79
N THR A 32 10.73 -6.21 4.01
CA THR A 32 10.16 -5.65 5.23
C THR A 32 10.76 -4.29 5.55
N CYS A 33 9.94 -3.40 6.10
CA CYS A 33 10.36 -2.09 6.62
C CYS A 33 10.12 -2.02 8.12
N THR A 34 10.93 -1.25 8.84
CA THR A 34 10.70 -0.96 10.25
C THR A 34 9.47 -0.06 10.40
N HIS A 35 8.52 -0.46 11.25
CA HIS A 35 7.38 0.38 11.61
C HIS A 35 7.82 1.61 12.41
N PRO A 36 7.09 2.74 12.33
CA PRO A 36 7.27 3.82 13.27
C PRO A 36 6.85 3.38 14.69
N SER A 37 7.49 3.96 15.70
CA SER A 37 7.17 3.70 17.11
C SER A 37 6.19 4.74 17.63
N PHE A 38 5.14 4.29 18.33
CA PHE A 38 4.16 5.13 19.01
C PHE A 38 3.97 4.63 20.45
N PRO A 39 4.02 5.49 21.48
CA PRO A 39 3.84 5.08 22.88
C PRO A 39 2.54 4.32 23.14
N GLU A 40 1.48 4.64 22.39
CA GLU A 40 0.13 4.13 22.57
C GLU A 40 -0.12 2.79 21.86
N ILE A 41 0.78 2.37 20.96
CA ILE A 41 0.61 1.16 20.15
C ILE A 41 1.87 0.30 20.24
N THR A 42 1.74 -0.91 20.78
CA THR A 42 2.86 -1.84 20.82
C THR A 42 3.31 -2.27 19.42
N PRO A 43 4.59 -2.60 19.21
CA PRO A 43 5.09 -3.06 17.91
C PRO A 43 4.30 -4.25 17.35
N ASP A 44 3.96 -5.22 18.19
CA ASP A 44 3.18 -6.40 17.79
C ASP A 44 1.78 -6.03 17.32
N ARG A 45 1.11 -5.10 18.02
CA ARG A 45 -0.21 -4.63 17.63
C ARG A 45 -0.16 -3.90 16.30
N PHE A 46 0.86 -3.06 16.09
CA PHE A 46 1.03 -2.35 14.82
C PHE A 46 1.27 -3.32 13.66
N HIS A 47 2.14 -4.30 13.86
CA HIS A 47 2.36 -5.37 12.90
C HIS A 47 1.06 -6.13 12.60
N GLU A 48 0.27 -6.47 13.61
CA GLU A 48 -1.01 -7.17 13.46
C GLU A 48 -2.01 -6.39 12.59
N ILE A 49 -2.27 -5.12 12.91
CA ILE A 49 -3.28 -4.30 12.22
C ILE A 49 -2.89 -3.99 10.76
N THR A 50 -1.59 -3.93 10.46
CA THR A 50 -1.07 -3.68 9.10
C THR A 50 -0.85 -4.97 8.29
N ARG A 51 -0.97 -6.16 8.89
CA ARG A 51 -0.67 -7.45 8.26
C ARG A 51 -1.41 -7.70 6.96
N LYS A 52 -2.71 -7.40 6.92
CA LYS A 52 -3.54 -7.58 5.73
C LYS A 52 -3.25 -6.52 4.65
N PRO A 53 -3.28 -5.21 4.95
CA PRO A 53 -3.12 -4.18 3.92
C PRO A 53 -1.70 -4.06 3.34
N ARG A 54 -0.65 -4.44 4.08
CA ARG A 54 0.74 -4.15 3.66
C ARG A 54 1.14 -4.72 2.31
N LYS A 55 0.55 -5.86 1.89
CA LYS A 55 0.86 -6.50 0.61
C LYS A 55 0.37 -5.71 -0.59
N TYR A 56 -0.65 -4.88 -0.42
CA TYR A 56 -1.14 -4.02 -1.49
C TYR A 56 -0.26 -2.78 -1.71
N GLY A 57 0.52 -2.40 -0.70
CA GLY A 57 1.42 -1.25 -0.78
C GLY A 57 0.74 0.10 -0.54
N PRO A 58 1.50 1.20 -0.68
CA PRO A 58 1.00 2.55 -0.41
C PRO A 58 0.26 3.12 -1.62
N HIS A 59 -0.97 2.66 -1.87
CA HIS A 59 -1.76 3.10 -3.02
C HIS A 59 -3.12 3.71 -2.62
N ALA A 60 -3.49 4.79 -3.28
CA ALA A 60 -4.77 5.47 -3.10
C ALA A 60 -5.72 5.10 -4.25
N THR A 61 -7.01 4.88 -3.95
CA THR A 61 -8.01 4.60 -4.99
C THR A 61 -8.35 5.88 -5.74
N LEU A 62 -8.03 5.93 -7.04
CA LEU A 62 -8.50 7.00 -7.94
C LEU A 62 -9.85 6.65 -8.55
N LYS A 63 -10.03 5.38 -8.95
CA LYS A 63 -11.29 4.85 -9.47
C LYS A 63 -11.57 3.48 -8.89
N ALA A 64 -12.70 3.38 -8.18
CA ALA A 64 -13.19 2.14 -7.62
C ALA A 64 -13.42 1.08 -8.71
N PRO A 65 -13.46 -0.23 -8.38
CA PRO A 65 -13.42 -1.25 -9.41
C PRO A 65 -14.64 -1.22 -10.34
N PHE A 66 -14.40 -1.22 -11.66
CA PHE A 66 -15.37 -1.05 -12.74
C PHE A 66 -15.19 -2.10 -13.84
N HIS A 67 -16.17 -2.25 -14.73
CA HIS A 67 -16.04 -3.06 -15.94
C HIS A 67 -15.57 -2.18 -17.10
N LEU A 68 -14.68 -2.70 -17.96
CA LEU A 68 -14.36 -2.02 -19.21
C LEU A 68 -15.58 -1.98 -20.12
N ARG A 69 -15.53 -1.08 -21.11
CA ARG A 69 -16.47 -1.11 -22.22
C ARG A 69 -16.34 -2.44 -22.95
N GLN A 70 -17.46 -2.94 -23.49
CA GLN A 70 -17.46 -4.14 -24.33
C GLN A 70 -16.44 -3.99 -25.47
N ASN A 71 -15.78 -5.11 -25.81
CA ASN A 71 -14.74 -5.18 -26.85
C ASN A 71 -13.53 -4.26 -26.61
N THR A 72 -13.12 -4.05 -25.35
CA THR A 72 -11.92 -3.29 -24.97
C THR A 72 -10.95 -4.17 -24.17
N SER A 73 -9.65 -4.07 -24.46
CA SER A 73 -8.56 -4.72 -23.72
C SER A 73 -7.70 -3.69 -22.97
N VAL A 74 -6.95 -4.15 -21.96
CA VAL A 74 -5.88 -3.38 -21.29
C VAL A 74 -4.56 -3.65 -21.99
#